data_AF-A0A4Q2D6R6-F1
#
_entry.id   AF-A0A4Q2D6R6-F1
#
_cell.length_a   1.000
_cell.length_b   1.000
_cell.length_c   1.000
_cell.angle_alpha   90.00
_cell.angle_beta   90.00
_cell.angle_gamma   90.00
#
_symmetry.space_group_name_H-M   'P 1'
#
loop_
_entity.id
_entity.type
_entity.pdbx_description
1 polymer ?
#
loop_
_entity_poly.entity_id
_entity_poly.type
_entity_poly.pdbx_seq_one_letter_code
_entity_poly.pdbx_strand_id
1 'polypeptide(L)'
;MSMFSHAQNFRVDKMQVNQHVHNTRVTQTDGRDALFENVASNALHNSRARFDAPKCDEDTRVEVTKELMDWIQDREGPQRLLCMTGAAGAGKSALQQTIAGKCSTSNTLGSAFFFSAGDPTRNNLTYIVPTIAYQLGLHNTALRDTVAKVVEEDPLIFERQIQVQMDALVVAPFKLVCASGELDCSTFPHAILIDGLDECSGEENQAELLSTIKVCLLNEDLPFRIFIASRPEWAIRSALYSDPEGYLYGLAYHIKLSDKYDATADIRRYLWRRLQDIGRRSHDRRAQSPRWPTKEDIEKLVAAASGQFVYAATVVKYVSERRGSPVDRLRAIINWTPESRQQTRPLELLDILYRNILSTAKELYEAVDTNQGRDFLLLVRAHQMNSDFCIGQDDLHEHELADFVKSYSDKWKARYQEYGFNEKR
;
A
#
# COMPACT_ATOMS: atom_id res chain seq x y z
N MET A 1 49.10 -32.80 0.52
CA MET A 1 49.98 -33.94 0.17
C MET A 1 51.42 -33.41 0.17
N SER A 2 52.29 -33.91 1.05
CA SER A 2 53.71 -33.55 0.98
C SER A 2 54.33 -34.30 -0.20
N MET A 3 54.88 -33.58 -1.18
CA MET A 3 55.46 -34.19 -2.38
C MET A 3 56.82 -34.86 -2.12
N PHE A 4 57.46 -34.65 -0.96
CA PHE A 4 58.80 -35.18 -0.67
C PHE A 4 58.98 -35.53 0.81
N SER A 5 58.45 -36.66 1.26
CA SER A 5 58.77 -37.19 2.59
C SER A 5 60.04 -38.05 2.54
N HIS A 6 60.99 -37.80 3.44
CA HIS A 6 62.27 -38.52 3.62
C HIS A 6 63.39 -38.30 2.58
N ALA A 7 63.34 -37.25 1.76
CA ALA A 7 64.46 -36.91 0.87
C ALA A 7 65.66 -36.32 1.65
N GLN A 8 66.88 -36.78 1.35
CA GLN A 8 68.15 -36.23 1.87
C GLN A 8 69.15 -36.02 0.70
N ASN A 9 70.10 -35.09 0.85
CA ASN A 9 71.14 -34.75 -0.15
C ASN A 9 70.65 -34.16 -1.50
N PHE A 10 69.71 -33.22 -1.50
CA PHE A 10 69.40 -32.44 -2.71
C PHE A 10 69.96 -31.02 -2.61
N ARG A 11 70.35 -30.46 -3.76
CA ARG A 11 70.80 -29.07 -3.91
C ARG A 11 69.88 -28.37 -4.90
N VAL A 12 69.20 -27.32 -4.45
CA VAL A 12 68.32 -26.49 -5.30
C VAL A 12 69.11 -25.28 -5.75
N ASP A 13 69.44 -25.21 -7.04
CA ASP A 13 70.23 -24.09 -7.57
C ASP A 13 69.39 -22.84 -7.83
N LYS A 14 68.09 -22.98 -8.16
CA LYS A 14 67.13 -21.87 -8.29
C LYS A 14 65.74 -22.31 -7.82
N MET A 15 65.21 -21.63 -6.81
CA MET A 15 63.85 -21.79 -6.33
C MET A 15 63.01 -20.60 -6.79
N GLN A 16 61.95 -20.84 -7.56
CA GLN A 16 60.93 -19.84 -7.86
C GLN A 16 59.65 -20.21 -7.11
N VAL A 17 59.29 -19.39 -6.13
CA VAL A 17 58.03 -19.50 -5.38
C VAL A 17 57.04 -18.54 -6.01
N ASN A 18 56.08 -19.07 -6.76
CA ASN A 18 54.94 -18.28 -7.23
C ASN A 18 53.89 -18.28 -6.13
N GLN A 19 53.90 -17.23 -5.30
CA GLN A 19 52.85 -17.01 -4.31
C GLN A 19 51.63 -16.43 -5.03
N HIS A 20 50.69 -17.29 -5.41
CA HIS A 20 49.37 -16.83 -5.83
C HIS A 20 48.62 -16.32 -4.59
N VAL A 21 48.74 -15.02 -4.31
CA VAL A 21 47.85 -14.35 -3.40
C VAL A 21 46.49 -14.30 -4.08
N HIS A 22 45.60 -15.25 -3.76
CA HIS A 22 44.18 -15.01 -3.94
C HIS A 22 43.82 -13.89 -2.98
N ASN A 23 43.83 -12.65 -3.50
CA ASN A 23 43.00 -11.59 -2.95
C ASN A 23 41.56 -12.01 -3.23
N THR A 24 41.03 -12.91 -2.41
CA THR A 24 39.60 -12.88 -2.10
C THR A 24 39.39 -11.54 -1.43
N ARG A 25 39.16 -10.49 -2.23
CA ARG A 25 38.29 -9.41 -1.79
C ARG A 25 36.99 -10.14 -1.50
N VAL A 26 36.78 -10.50 -0.24
CA VAL A 26 35.43 -10.48 0.30
C VAL A 26 34.96 -9.08 -0.06
N THR A 27 34.12 -8.96 -1.07
CA THR A 27 33.40 -7.73 -1.34
C THR A 27 32.61 -7.50 -0.06
N GLN A 28 33.17 -6.72 0.84
CA GLN A 28 32.46 -6.21 1.99
C GLN A 28 31.31 -5.43 1.36
N THR A 29 30.11 -5.99 1.39
CA THR A 29 28.95 -5.34 0.80
C THR A 29 28.81 -4.00 1.49
N ASP A 30 28.81 -2.91 0.73
CA ASP A 30 28.61 -1.58 1.27
C ASP A 30 27.27 -1.57 2.01
N GLY A 31 27.25 -1.09 3.26
CA GLY A 31 26.06 -1.19 4.09
C GLY A 31 24.88 -0.39 3.55
N ARG A 32 25.15 0.65 2.75
CA ARG A 32 24.09 1.42 2.09
C ARG A 32 23.49 0.65 0.94
N ASP A 33 24.31 -0.02 0.14
CA ASP A 33 23.83 -0.90 -0.94
C ASP A 33 23.00 -2.05 -0.37
N ALA A 34 23.49 -2.73 0.67
CA ALA A 34 22.75 -3.79 1.35
C ALA A 34 21.43 -3.30 1.98
N LEU A 35 21.42 -2.11 2.58
CA LEU A 35 20.17 -1.49 3.06
C LEU A 35 19.22 -1.23 1.89
N PHE A 36 19.70 -0.66 0.79
CA PHE A 36 18.90 -0.30 -0.37
C PHE A 36 18.27 -1.53 -1.05
N GLU A 37 18.96 -2.66 -1.12
CA GLU A 37 18.43 -3.94 -1.63
C GLU A 37 17.23 -4.46 -0.82
N ASN A 38 17.13 -4.05 0.44
CA ASN A 38 16.05 -4.43 1.35
C ASN A 38 14.96 -3.35 1.49
N VAL A 39 14.98 -2.31 0.66
CA VAL A 39 13.96 -1.25 0.65
C VAL A 39 12.83 -1.58 -0.33
N ALA A 40 11.58 -1.48 0.14
CA ALA A 40 10.40 -1.47 -0.72
C ALA A 40 10.22 -0.07 -1.36
N SER A 41 10.99 0.22 -2.41
CA SER A 41 10.97 1.53 -3.10
C SER A 41 9.60 1.90 -3.70
N ASN A 42 8.78 0.90 -4.00
CA ASN A 42 7.38 0.99 -4.41
C ASN A 42 6.40 1.36 -3.28
N ALA A 43 6.79 1.26 -2.01
CA ALA A 43 5.98 1.62 -0.85
C ALA A 43 6.01 3.12 -0.52
N LEU A 44 6.98 3.87 -1.06
CA LEU A 44 7.17 5.29 -0.75
C LEU A 44 5.98 6.14 -1.21
N HIS A 45 5.74 7.26 -0.52
CA HIS A 45 4.61 8.16 -0.82
C HIS A 45 4.65 8.76 -2.23
N ASN A 46 5.85 8.92 -2.81
CA ASN A 46 6.13 9.54 -4.11
C ASN A 46 6.70 8.53 -5.13
N SER A 47 6.55 7.24 -4.88
CA SER A 47 7.05 6.21 -5.79
C SER A 47 6.34 6.23 -7.14
N ARG A 48 7.07 5.92 -8.23
CA ARG A 48 6.49 5.78 -9.58
C ARG A 48 5.43 4.66 -9.64
N ALA A 49 5.61 3.59 -8.87
CA ALA A 49 4.61 2.52 -8.74
C ALA A 49 3.25 3.03 -8.22
N ARG A 50 3.25 4.24 -7.62
CA ARG A 50 2.09 4.90 -7.02
C ARG A 50 1.71 6.19 -7.76
N PHE A 51 2.00 6.27 -9.06
CA PHE A 51 1.78 7.45 -9.93
C PHE A 51 0.36 8.04 -9.87
N ASP A 52 -0.66 7.21 -9.67
CA ASP A 52 -2.06 7.63 -9.52
C ASP A 52 -2.64 7.20 -8.16
N ALA A 53 -1.82 7.32 -7.09
CA ALA A 53 -2.27 7.03 -5.74
C ALA A 53 -3.49 7.90 -5.39
N PRO A 54 -4.51 7.34 -4.71
CA PRO A 54 -5.69 8.09 -4.33
C PRO A 54 -5.29 9.25 -3.44
N LYS A 55 -5.90 10.42 -3.66
CA LYS A 55 -5.72 11.63 -2.84
C LYS A 55 -7.10 12.23 -2.56
N CYS A 56 -7.24 12.89 -1.42
CA CYS A 56 -8.44 13.69 -1.16
C CYS A 56 -8.58 14.78 -2.22
N ASP A 57 -9.80 14.95 -2.72
CA ASP A 57 -10.11 16.04 -3.64
C ASP A 57 -10.08 17.37 -2.89
N GLU A 58 -9.86 18.48 -3.60
CA GLU A 58 -9.94 19.80 -2.99
C GLU A 58 -11.27 19.98 -2.25
N ASP A 59 -11.22 20.63 -1.09
CA ASP A 59 -12.36 20.85 -0.20
C ASP A 59 -13.11 19.59 0.25
N THR A 60 -12.51 18.41 0.18
CA THR A 60 -13.05 17.20 0.82
C THR A 60 -12.22 16.83 2.03
N ARG A 61 -12.85 16.25 3.06
CA ARG A 61 -12.20 15.81 4.29
C ARG A 61 -11.35 16.90 4.96
N VAL A 62 -11.75 18.17 4.84
CA VAL A 62 -10.96 19.33 5.29
C VAL A 62 -10.75 19.30 6.80
N GLU A 63 -11.81 19.01 7.57
CA GLU A 63 -11.77 18.99 9.03
C GLU A 63 -10.82 17.92 9.56
N VAL A 64 -10.97 16.67 9.10
CA VAL A 64 -10.08 15.57 9.50
C VAL A 64 -8.65 15.81 9.00
N THR A 65 -8.46 16.37 7.81
CA THR A 65 -7.11 16.72 7.32
C THR A 65 -6.45 17.74 8.23
N LYS A 66 -7.20 18.73 8.71
CA LYS A 66 -6.70 19.73 9.65
C LYS A 66 -6.36 19.08 11.00
N GLU A 67 -7.26 18.29 11.58
CA GLU A 67 -7.01 17.58 12.84
C GLU A 67 -5.75 16.69 12.77
N LEU A 68 -5.58 15.96 11.66
CA LEU A 68 -4.40 15.12 11.45
C LEU A 68 -3.12 15.97 11.35
N MET A 69 -3.14 17.08 10.62
CA MET A 69 -1.97 17.96 10.51
C MET A 69 -1.65 18.66 11.82
N ASP A 70 -2.66 19.16 12.53
CA ASP A 70 -2.49 19.81 13.84
C ASP A 70 -1.87 18.81 14.83
N TRP A 71 -2.34 17.55 14.84
CA TRP A 71 -1.72 16.48 15.63
C TRP A 71 -0.28 16.18 15.19
N ILE A 72 0.02 16.13 13.88
CA ILE A 72 1.41 15.90 13.42
C ILE A 72 2.33 17.04 13.87
N GLN A 73 1.88 18.30 13.83
CA GLN A 73 2.73 19.44 14.15
C GLN A 73 2.94 19.66 15.65
N ASP A 74 2.04 19.16 16.50
CA ASP A 74 2.12 19.28 17.96
C ASP A 74 3.20 18.35 18.56
N ARG A 75 4.49 18.63 18.39
CA ARG A 75 5.59 17.75 18.87
C ARG A 75 5.46 17.33 20.35
N GLU A 76 4.95 18.22 21.21
CA GLU A 76 4.87 18.04 22.66
C GLU A 76 3.61 17.28 23.13
N GLY A 77 2.67 16.99 22.22
CA GLY A 77 1.44 16.29 22.58
C GLY A 77 1.71 14.90 23.19
N PRO A 78 0.94 14.46 24.19
CA PRO A 78 1.24 13.24 24.96
C PRO A 78 1.08 11.95 24.15
N GLN A 79 0.20 11.95 23.15
CA GLN A 79 -0.08 10.78 22.31
C GLN A 79 0.74 10.87 21.01
N ARG A 80 1.87 10.17 20.97
CA ARG A 80 2.77 10.10 19.80
C ARG A 80 2.34 9.06 18.75
N LEU A 81 1.33 8.25 19.05
CA LEU A 81 0.68 7.34 18.10
C LEU A 81 -0.71 7.86 17.75
N LEU A 82 -0.99 8.00 16.45
CA LEU A 82 -2.33 8.20 15.92
C LEU A 82 -2.72 6.96 15.11
N CYS A 83 -3.89 6.41 15.42
CA CYS A 83 -4.48 5.33 14.64
C CYS A 83 -5.79 5.81 14.02
N MET A 84 -5.89 5.76 12.70
CA MET A 84 -7.14 6.02 11.98
C MET A 84 -7.72 4.72 11.46
N THR A 85 -8.89 4.35 11.98
CA THR A 85 -9.60 3.14 11.52
C THR A 85 -10.85 3.49 10.73
N GLY A 86 -11.20 2.66 9.77
CA GLY A 86 -12.43 2.80 8.99
C GLY A 86 -12.63 1.65 8.03
N ALA A 87 -13.83 1.51 7.50
CA ALA A 87 -14.17 0.46 6.55
C ALA A 87 -13.35 0.56 5.24
N ALA A 88 -13.36 -0.52 4.46
CA ALA A 88 -12.86 -0.50 3.08
C ALA A 88 -13.56 0.62 2.29
N GLY A 89 -12.82 1.35 1.46
CA GLY A 89 -13.40 2.42 0.65
C GLY A 89 -13.80 3.70 1.38
N ALA A 90 -13.53 3.84 2.68
CA ALA A 90 -13.82 5.06 3.44
C ALA A 90 -12.90 6.26 3.09
N GLY A 91 -11.83 6.03 2.32
CA GLY A 91 -10.87 7.06 1.89
C GLY A 91 -9.64 7.22 2.79
N LYS A 92 -9.30 6.20 3.60
CA LYS A 92 -8.13 6.21 4.49
C LYS A 92 -6.82 6.45 3.74
N SER A 93 -6.51 5.65 2.72
CA SER A 93 -5.30 5.80 1.91
C SER A 93 -5.26 7.13 1.16
N ALA A 94 -6.41 7.65 0.75
CA ALA A 94 -6.51 8.97 0.14
C ALA A 94 -6.12 10.09 1.11
N LEU A 95 -6.58 9.99 2.36
CA LEU A 95 -6.19 10.88 3.44
C LEU A 95 -4.70 10.75 3.75
N GLN A 96 -4.20 9.53 3.95
CA GLN A 96 -2.79 9.31 4.26
C GLN A 96 -1.86 9.84 3.17
N GLN A 97 -2.22 9.64 1.89
CA GLN A 97 -1.47 10.18 0.77
C GLN A 97 -1.48 11.71 0.73
N THR A 98 -2.61 12.34 1.04
CA THR A 98 -2.72 13.80 1.15
C THR A 98 -1.87 14.33 2.31
N ILE A 99 -1.91 13.67 3.47
CA ILE A 99 -1.10 14.04 4.64
C ILE A 99 0.40 13.86 4.34
N ALA A 100 0.81 12.75 3.71
CA ALA A 100 2.19 12.55 3.29
C ALA A 100 2.69 13.67 2.36
N GLY A 101 1.87 14.07 1.39
CA GLY A 101 2.20 15.19 0.51
C GLY A 101 2.34 16.53 1.26
N LYS A 102 1.46 16.81 2.23
CA LYS A 102 1.55 18.01 3.07
C LYS A 102 2.79 17.99 3.96
N CYS A 103 3.06 16.88 4.63
CA CYS A 103 4.25 16.71 5.48
C CYS A 103 5.56 16.78 4.68
N SER A 104 5.57 16.25 3.44
CA SER A 104 6.71 16.37 2.53
C SER A 104 6.96 17.84 2.16
N THR A 105 5.90 18.58 1.83
CA THR A 105 5.97 20.02 1.51
C THR A 105 6.45 20.86 2.70
N SER A 106 6.06 20.50 3.93
CA SER A 106 6.46 21.20 5.16
C SER A 106 7.75 20.67 5.78
N ASN A 107 8.49 19.79 5.10
CA ASN A 107 9.69 19.13 5.62
C ASN A 107 9.49 18.47 7.02
N THR A 108 8.31 17.91 7.26
CA THR A 108 7.94 17.22 8.50
C THR A 108 7.89 15.69 8.31
N LEU A 109 7.78 15.22 7.06
CA LEU A 109 7.76 13.80 6.73
C LEU A 109 9.15 13.19 6.90
N GLY A 110 9.32 12.30 7.88
CA GLY A 110 10.54 11.51 8.05
C GLY A 110 10.49 10.19 7.28
N SER A 111 9.34 9.53 7.26
CA SER A 111 9.15 8.30 6.49
C SER A 111 7.68 8.05 6.15
N ALA A 112 7.42 7.39 5.02
CA ALA A 112 6.13 6.81 4.73
C ALA A 112 6.25 5.40 4.13
N PHE A 113 5.33 4.52 4.53
CA PHE A 113 5.19 3.18 3.99
C PHE A 113 3.71 2.90 3.67
N PHE A 114 3.43 2.55 2.42
CA PHE A 114 2.07 2.22 1.97
C PHE A 114 2.00 0.75 1.60
N PHE A 115 1.35 -0.03 2.47
CA PHE A 115 1.09 -1.44 2.22
C PHE A 115 0.26 -1.66 0.94
N SER A 116 0.34 -2.87 0.39
CA SER A 116 -0.50 -3.31 -0.72
C SER A 116 -0.61 -4.83 -0.70
N ALA A 117 -1.81 -5.36 -0.49
CA ALA A 117 -2.03 -6.80 -0.37
C ALA A 117 -1.55 -7.59 -1.61
N GLY A 118 -1.65 -6.97 -2.80
CA GLY A 118 -1.25 -7.56 -4.08
C GLY A 118 0.24 -7.41 -4.43
N ASP A 119 1.07 -6.86 -3.55
CA ASP A 119 2.51 -6.67 -3.82
C ASP A 119 3.34 -7.36 -2.72
N PRO A 120 4.10 -8.42 -3.06
CA PRO A 120 4.87 -9.21 -2.08
C PRO A 120 5.88 -8.42 -1.26
N THR A 121 6.36 -7.29 -1.78
CA THR A 121 7.30 -6.41 -1.06
C THR A 121 6.60 -5.40 -0.16
N ARG A 122 5.28 -5.21 -0.35
CA ARG A 122 4.45 -4.25 0.37
C ARG A 122 3.34 -4.92 1.20
N ASN A 123 3.27 -6.24 1.24
CA ASN A 123 2.36 -6.98 2.13
C ASN A 123 3.13 -7.74 3.24
N ASN A 124 4.43 -7.52 3.37
CA ASN A 124 5.30 -8.22 4.31
C ASN A 124 6.07 -7.22 5.19
N LEU A 125 6.25 -7.57 6.47
CA LEU A 125 7.03 -6.82 7.44
C LEU A 125 8.53 -6.75 7.11
N THR A 126 9.09 -7.72 6.38
CA THR A 126 10.53 -7.78 6.07
C THR A 126 11.08 -6.45 5.56
N TYR A 127 10.29 -5.72 4.76
CA TYR A 127 10.73 -4.50 4.11
C TYR A 127 10.43 -3.22 4.90
N ILE A 128 9.63 -3.27 5.96
CA ILE A 128 9.14 -2.04 6.60
C ILE A 128 10.26 -1.28 7.33
N VAL A 129 11.04 -1.96 8.17
CA VAL A 129 12.09 -1.33 8.96
C VAL A 129 13.24 -0.82 8.08
N PRO A 130 13.78 -1.61 7.13
CA PRO A 130 14.80 -1.09 6.21
C PRO A 130 14.32 0.13 5.43
N THR A 131 13.05 0.12 4.99
CA THR A 131 12.45 1.25 4.25
C THR A 131 12.27 2.50 5.12
N ILE A 132 11.94 2.34 6.41
CA ILE A 132 11.89 3.45 7.36
C ILE A 132 13.30 4.00 7.62
N ALA A 133 14.25 3.13 7.98
CA ALA A 133 15.63 3.51 8.27
C ALA A 133 16.30 4.24 7.10
N TYR A 134 16.12 3.73 5.88
CA TYR A 134 16.59 4.36 4.65
C TYR A 134 16.02 5.79 4.50
N GLN A 135 14.70 5.96 4.62
CA GLN A 135 14.05 7.27 4.47
C GLN A 135 14.51 8.27 5.55
N LEU A 136 14.62 7.84 6.81
CA LEU A 136 15.14 8.69 7.88
C LEU A 136 16.59 9.11 7.61
N GLY A 137 17.43 8.20 7.11
CA GLY A 137 18.81 8.48 6.71
C GLY A 137 18.94 9.51 5.58
N LEU A 138 17.93 9.66 4.71
CA LEU A 138 17.96 10.71 3.67
C LEU A 138 17.95 12.13 4.24
N HIS A 139 17.48 12.31 5.49
CA HIS A 139 17.40 13.61 6.14
C HIS A 139 18.65 14.01 6.93
N ASN A 140 19.55 13.05 7.22
CA ASN A 140 20.79 13.33 7.95
C ASN A 140 21.90 12.33 7.57
N THR A 141 23.05 12.85 7.13
CA THR A 141 24.16 12.00 6.67
C THR A 141 24.77 11.16 7.79
N ALA A 142 24.91 11.68 9.02
CA ALA A 142 25.46 10.92 10.13
C ALA A 142 24.54 9.74 10.51
N LEU A 143 23.22 9.93 10.46
CA LEU A 143 22.24 8.87 10.67
C LEU A 143 22.37 7.79 9.59
N ARG A 144 22.39 8.18 8.31
CA ARG A 144 22.57 7.24 7.19
C ARG A 144 23.84 6.42 7.33
N ASP A 145 24.93 7.07 7.71
CA ASP A 145 26.26 6.45 7.78
C ASP A 145 26.35 5.50 8.99
N THR A 146 25.70 5.86 10.09
CA THR A 146 25.55 4.99 11.27
C THR A 146 24.73 3.73 10.94
N VAL A 147 23.61 3.88 10.24
CA VAL A 147 22.77 2.74 9.80
C VAL A 147 23.54 1.83 8.86
N ALA A 148 24.25 2.39 7.87
CA ALA A 148 25.07 1.60 6.94
C ALA A 148 26.12 0.77 7.67
N LYS A 149 26.80 1.37 8.66
CA LYS A 149 27.78 0.67 9.48
C LYS A 149 27.17 -0.52 10.25
N VAL A 150 25.96 -0.36 10.81
CA VAL A 150 25.26 -1.47 11.48
C VAL A 150 25.02 -2.62 10.50
N VAL A 151 24.62 -2.33 9.27
CA VAL A 151 24.38 -3.36 8.23
C VAL A 151 25.69 -4.03 7.80
N GLU A 152 26.80 -3.30 7.71
CA GLU A 152 28.13 -3.86 7.41
C GLU A 152 28.62 -4.81 8.50
N GLU A 153 28.35 -4.48 9.76
CA GLU A 153 28.75 -5.28 10.93
C GLU A 153 27.86 -6.52 11.12
N ASP A 154 26.58 -6.44 10.76
CA ASP A 154 25.62 -7.55 10.83
C ASP A 154 24.78 -7.68 9.55
N PRO A 155 25.31 -8.31 8.48
CA PRO A 155 24.56 -8.50 7.23
C PRO A 155 23.27 -9.33 7.38
N LEU A 156 23.16 -10.12 8.46
CA LEU A 156 21.97 -10.92 8.78
C LEU A 156 20.87 -10.11 9.48
N ILE A 157 21.06 -8.80 9.68
CA ILE A 157 20.09 -7.96 10.38
C ILE A 157 18.69 -8.06 9.78
N PHE A 158 18.57 -8.17 8.45
CA PHE A 158 17.29 -8.26 7.73
C PHE A 158 16.52 -9.56 7.98
N GLU A 159 17.19 -10.61 8.47
CA GLU A 159 16.60 -11.90 8.84
C GLU A 159 16.20 -11.96 10.32
N ARG A 160 16.53 -10.92 11.11
CA ARG A 160 16.18 -10.87 12.53
C ARG A 160 14.73 -10.46 12.73
N GLN A 161 14.22 -10.71 13.94
CA GLN A 161 12.90 -10.24 14.35
C GLN A 161 12.76 -8.73 14.16
N ILE A 162 11.57 -8.27 13.78
CA ILE A 162 11.32 -6.86 13.43
C ILE A 162 11.69 -5.90 14.58
N GLN A 163 11.49 -6.32 15.84
CA GLN A 163 11.87 -5.52 17.00
C GLN A 163 13.39 -5.30 17.07
N VAL A 164 14.19 -6.32 16.77
CA VAL A 164 15.66 -6.22 16.72
C VAL A 164 16.09 -5.33 15.57
N GLN A 165 15.45 -5.45 14.41
CA GLN A 165 15.70 -4.56 13.27
C GLN A 165 15.38 -3.10 13.62
N MET A 166 14.22 -2.84 14.23
CA MET A 166 13.78 -1.49 14.57
C MET A 166 14.74 -0.84 15.57
N ASP A 167 15.17 -1.59 16.58
CA ASP A 167 16.17 -1.10 17.52
C ASP A 167 17.51 -0.79 16.85
N ALA A 168 18.07 -1.75 16.10
CA ALA A 168 19.40 -1.63 15.52
C ALA A 168 19.49 -0.65 14.34
N LEU A 169 18.43 -0.50 13.55
CA LEU A 169 18.44 0.32 12.33
C LEU A 169 17.74 1.68 12.50
N VAL A 170 16.93 1.87 13.54
CA VAL A 170 16.21 3.13 13.78
C VAL A 170 16.54 3.71 15.15
N VAL A 171 16.24 3.00 16.24
CA VAL A 171 16.32 3.55 17.61
C VAL A 171 17.76 3.87 18.00
N ALA A 172 18.64 2.88 17.98
CA ALA A 172 20.02 3.02 18.44
C ALA A 172 20.82 4.01 17.56
N PRO A 173 20.76 3.94 16.21
CA PRO A 173 21.41 4.94 15.35
C PRO A 173 20.91 6.36 15.61
N PHE A 174 19.59 6.55 15.73
CA PHE A 174 19.01 7.88 15.95
C PHE A 174 19.44 8.49 17.29
N LYS A 175 19.38 7.70 18.37
CA LYS A 175 19.84 8.14 19.69
C LYS A 175 21.33 8.49 19.70
N LEU A 176 22.16 7.71 19.01
CA LEU A 176 23.59 7.95 18.93
C LEU A 176 23.90 9.32 18.30
N VAL A 177 23.29 9.61 17.14
CA VAL A 177 23.55 10.87 16.42
C VAL A 177 22.90 12.09 17.09
N CYS A 178 21.79 11.90 17.80
CA CYS A 178 21.21 12.92 18.67
C CYS A 178 22.17 13.24 19.84
N ALA A 179 22.72 12.22 20.50
CA ALA A 179 23.62 12.39 21.64
C ALA A 179 24.99 12.97 21.24
N SER A 180 25.47 12.70 20.01
CA SER A 180 26.72 13.29 19.49
C SER A 180 26.57 14.74 19.03
N GLY A 181 25.34 15.26 18.93
CA GLY A 181 25.04 16.59 18.40
C GLY A 181 25.11 16.69 16.87
N GLU A 182 25.24 15.57 16.16
CA GLU A 182 25.23 15.52 14.69
C GLU A 182 23.82 15.59 14.09
N LEU A 183 22.80 15.41 14.93
CA LEU A 183 21.39 15.53 14.58
C LEU A 183 20.66 16.36 15.65
N ASP A 184 19.99 17.44 15.23
CA ASP A 184 19.07 18.17 16.10
C ASP A 184 17.68 17.54 16.04
N CYS A 185 17.33 16.82 17.10
CA CYS A 185 16.07 16.09 17.19
C CYS A 185 14.84 17.04 17.19
N SER A 186 15.03 18.31 17.58
CA SER A 186 13.96 19.33 17.64
C SER A 186 13.53 19.84 16.26
N THR A 187 14.42 19.76 15.26
CA THR A 187 14.14 20.21 13.89
C THR A 187 14.03 19.05 12.90
N PHE A 188 14.47 17.84 13.27
CA PHE A 188 14.38 16.66 12.42
C PHE A 188 12.93 16.34 11.96
N PRO A 189 12.71 15.92 10.70
CA PRO A 189 11.40 15.46 10.21
C PRO A 189 10.92 14.23 10.97
N HIS A 190 9.82 14.35 11.71
CA HIS A 190 9.47 13.39 12.75
C HIS A 190 8.20 12.58 12.45
N ALA A 191 7.48 12.86 11.36
CA ALA A 191 6.28 12.10 11.01
C ALA A 191 6.63 10.79 10.30
N ILE A 192 6.14 9.66 10.85
CA ILE A 192 6.22 8.32 10.25
C ILE A 192 4.81 7.86 9.90
N LEU A 193 4.53 7.67 8.62
CA LEU A 193 3.20 7.36 8.10
C LEU A 193 3.14 5.91 7.61
N ILE A 194 2.21 5.11 8.13
CA ILE A 194 2.00 3.71 7.74
C ILE A 194 0.55 3.54 7.28
N ASP A 195 0.33 3.38 5.99
CA ASP A 195 -1.00 3.18 5.40
C ASP A 195 -1.27 1.71 5.09
N GLY A 196 -2.48 1.27 5.39
CA GLY A 196 -2.99 -0.04 4.99
C GLY A 196 -2.41 -1.20 5.79
N LEU A 197 -2.22 -1.06 7.11
CA LEU A 197 -1.69 -2.16 7.93
C LEU A 197 -2.52 -3.45 7.80
N ASP A 198 -3.83 -3.34 7.55
CA ASP A 198 -4.71 -4.47 7.23
C ASP A 198 -4.32 -5.25 5.96
N GLU A 199 -3.50 -4.66 5.09
CA GLU A 199 -2.99 -5.29 3.88
C GLU A 199 -1.65 -6.02 4.10
N CYS A 200 -1.14 -6.02 5.34
CA CYS A 200 -0.04 -6.90 5.74
C CYS A 200 -0.55 -8.34 5.90
N SER A 201 0.21 -9.27 5.34
CA SER A 201 -0.09 -10.70 5.35
C SER A 201 -0.02 -11.22 6.78
N GLY A 202 -1.16 -11.65 7.34
CA GLY A 202 -1.25 -12.25 8.67
C GLY A 202 -1.53 -11.23 9.78
N GLU A 203 -2.54 -11.52 10.61
CA GLU A 203 -2.90 -10.66 11.74
C GLU A 203 -1.82 -10.66 12.83
N GLU A 204 -1.06 -11.76 12.94
CA GLU A 204 0.11 -11.89 13.81
C GLU A 204 1.20 -10.88 13.45
N ASN A 205 1.44 -10.66 12.16
CA ASN A 205 2.41 -9.68 11.67
C ASN A 205 1.91 -8.25 11.94
N GLN A 206 0.61 -8.00 11.74
CA GLN A 206 0.01 -6.71 12.12
C GLN A 206 0.20 -6.41 13.62
N ALA A 207 -0.03 -7.41 14.48
CA ALA A 207 0.16 -7.29 15.92
C ALA A 207 1.64 -7.13 16.31
N GLU A 208 2.55 -7.84 15.64
CA GLU A 208 4.00 -7.74 15.86
C GLU A 208 4.52 -6.33 15.55
N LEU A 209 4.06 -5.71 14.44
CA LEU A 209 4.42 -4.34 14.11
C LEU A 209 3.90 -3.34 15.16
N LEU A 210 2.64 -3.46 15.58
CA LEU A 210 2.05 -2.58 16.60
C LEU A 210 2.79 -2.70 17.94
N SER A 211 3.13 -3.92 18.36
CA SER A 211 3.94 -4.17 19.56
C SER A 211 5.33 -3.57 19.42
N THR A 212 5.97 -3.72 18.27
CA THR A 212 7.30 -3.17 17.98
C THR A 212 7.29 -1.64 18.01
N ILE A 213 6.28 -0.99 17.43
CA ILE A 213 6.12 0.47 17.51
C ILE A 213 5.99 0.92 18.96
N LYS A 214 5.21 0.21 19.78
CA LYS A 214 5.11 0.51 21.21
C LYS A 214 6.47 0.44 21.90
N VAL A 215 7.15 -0.71 21.77
CA VAL A 215 8.39 -0.98 22.51
C VAL A 215 9.53 -0.11 22.04
N CYS A 216 9.75 -0.01 20.72
CA CYS A 216 10.91 0.67 20.16
C CYS A 216 10.70 2.17 19.94
N LEU A 217 9.47 2.64 19.67
CA LEU A 217 9.24 4.04 19.31
C LEU A 217 8.50 4.83 20.40
N LEU A 218 7.51 4.23 21.07
CA LEU A 218 6.67 4.93 22.05
C LEU A 218 7.20 4.87 23.50
N ASN A 219 7.87 3.79 23.88
CA ASN A 219 8.51 3.69 25.20
C ASN A 219 9.88 4.38 25.24
N GLU A 220 10.40 4.75 24.08
CA GLU A 220 11.68 5.45 23.93
C GLU A 220 11.49 6.96 23.77
N ASP A 221 12.46 7.73 24.26
CA ASP A 221 12.50 9.18 24.09
C ASP A 221 12.96 9.55 22.66
N LEU A 222 12.03 9.44 21.72
CA LEU A 222 12.23 9.72 20.31
C LEU A 222 11.20 10.76 19.82
N PRO A 223 11.57 11.67 18.91
CA PRO A 223 10.67 12.75 18.47
C PRO A 223 9.54 12.26 17.55
N PHE A 224 9.52 10.96 17.20
CA PHE A 224 8.65 10.45 16.15
C PHE A 224 7.17 10.48 16.52
N ARG A 225 6.37 10.94 15.55
CA ARG A 225 4.91 10.84 15.55
C ARG A 225 4.48 9.82 14.51
N ILE A 226 3.90 8.73 14.99
CA ILE A 226 3.53 7.59 14.15
C ILE A 226 2.05 7.67 13.80
N PHE A 227 1.74 7.74 12.52
CA PHE A 227 0.38 7.74 12.01
C PHE A 227 0.09 6.44 11.24
N ILE A 228 -0.76 5.59 11.80
CA ILE A 228 -1.21 4.34 11.19
C ILE A 228 -2.65 4.49 10.69
N ALA A 229 -2.90 4.14 9.43
CA ALA A 229 -4.25 3.89 8.94
C ALA A 229 -4.47 2.40 8.64
N SER A 230 -5.61 1.88 9.09
CA SER A 230 -5.96 0.47 8.91
C SER A 230 -7.47 0.22 8.93
N ARG A 231 -7.92 -0.94 8.50
CA ARG A 231 -9.25 -1.46 8.86
C ARG A 231 -9.27 -1.85 10.34
N PRO A 232 -10.45 -1.85 10.98
CA PRO A 232 -10.58 -2.36 12.34
C PRO A 232 -10.61 -3.90 12.34
N GLU A 233 -9.55 -4.54 11.84
CA GLU A 233 -9.33 -5.99 11.93
C GLU A 233 -8.97 -6.40 13.36
N TRP A 234 -8.90 -7.71 13.64
CA TRP A 234 -8.80 -8.17 15.02
C TRP A 234 -7.55 -7.63 15.71
N ALA A 235 -6.38 -7.67 15.06
CA ALA A 235 -5.12 -7.17 15.61
C ALA A 235 -5.17 -5.68 15.99
N ILE A 236 -5.80 -4.86 15.14
CA ILE A 236 -5.96 -3.42 15.37
C ILE A 236 -6.94 -3.15 16.52
N ARG A 237 -8.06 -3.87 16.54
CA ARG A 237 -9.08 -3.72 17.58
C ARG A 237 -8.59 -4.17 18.95
N SER A 238 -7.93 -5.34 19.02
CA SER A 238 -7.40 -5.89 20.27
C SER A 238 -6.28 -5.03 20.86
N ALA A 239 -5.56 -4.27 20.03
CA ALA A 239 -4.56 -3.34 20.50
C ALA A 239 -5.15 -2.01 21.00
N LEU A 240 -6.19 -1.48 20.34
CA LEU A 240 -6.65 -0.09 20.53
C LEU A 240 -7.91 0.06 21.41
N TYR A 241 -8.73 -0.98 21.59
CA TYR A 241 -10.06 -0.82 22.17
C TYR A 241 -10.01 -0.92 23.71
N SER A 242 -11.01 -0.36 24.39
CA SER A 242 -11.08 -0.33 25.85
C SER A 242 -11.59 -1.62 26.50
N ASP A 243 -12.23 -2.51 25.73
CA ASP A 243 -12.88 -3.72 26.24
C ASP A 243 -12.69 -4.92 25.29
N PRO A 244 -11.81 -5.88 25.65
CA PRO A 244 -10.83 -5.78 26.74
C PRO A 244 -9.84 -4.62 26.49
N GLU A 245 -9.25 -4.06 27.54
CA GLU A 245 -8.30 -2.94 27.42
C GLU A 245 -7.06 -3.36 26.64
N GLY A 246 -6.96 -2.88 25.41
CA GLY A 246 -5.86 -3.14 24.51
C GLY A 246 -4.57 -2.45 24.97
N TYR A 247 -3.44 -3.03 24.64
CA TYR A 247 -2.13 -2.56 25.11
C TYR A 247 -1.69 -1.20 24.54
N LEU A 248 -2.41 -0.65 23.55
CA LEU A 248 -2.26 0.71 23.01
C LEU A 248 -3.42 1.64 23.40
N TYR A 249 -4.41 1.14 24.14
CA TYR A 249 -5.49 1.98 24.65
C TYR A 249 -4.93 3.08 25.56
N GLY A 250 -5.44 4.30 25.43
CA GLY A 250 -4.93 5.50 26.11
C GLY A 250 -3.62 6.06 25.53
N LEU A 251 -2.74 5.21 24.98
CA LEU A 251 -1.49 5.64 24.33
C LEU A 251 -1.73 6.19 22.91
N ALA A 252 -2.70 5.62 22.19
CA ALA A 252 -3.04 6.04 20.83
C ALA A 252 -4.16 7.09 20.81
N TYR A 253 -3.99 8.14 20.00
CA TYR A 253 -5.09 8.98 19.56
C TYR A 253 -5.88 8.24 18.47
N HIS A 254 -7.04 7.69 18.83
CA HIS A 254 -7.82 6.84 17.93
C HIS A 254 -8.93 7.62 17.21
N ILE A 255 -8.81 7.72 15.88
CA ILE A 255 -9.84 8.30 15.01
C ILE A 255 -10.61 7.17 14.31
N LYS A 256 -11.90 7.03 14.64
CA LYS A 256 -12.83 6.19 13.87
C LYS A 256 -13.43 7.05 12.75
N LEU A 257 -12.86 6.94 11.55
CA LEU A 257 -13.14 7.85 10.43
C LEU A 257 -14.62 7.91 10.08
N SER A 258 -15.31 6.76 10.02
CA SER A 258 -16.73 6.68 9.67
C SER A 258 -17.66 7.14 10.80
N ASP A 259 -17.25 7.00 12.06
CA ASP A 259 -18.08 7.33 13.21
C ASP A 259 -18.00 8.84 13.51
N LYS A 260 -16.82 9.42 13.35
CA LYS A 260 -16.54 10.83 13.68
C LYS A 260 -16.79 11.78 12.51
N TYR A 261 -16.66 11.32 11.26
CA TYR A 261 -16.72 12.18 10.08
C TYR A 261 -17.67 11.66 9.01
N ASP A 262 -18.83 12.32 8.87
CA ASP A 262 -19.79 12.04 7.80
C ASP A 262 -19.21 12.41 6.42
N ALA A 263 -19.06 11.41 5.56
CA ALA A 263 -18.55 11.57 4.20
C ALA A 263 -19.61 12.08 3.20
N THR A 264 -20.88 12.17 3.57
CA THR A 264 -22.00 12.45 2.65
C THR A 264 -21.83 13.77 1.91
N ALA A 265 -21.49 14.86 2.63
CA ALA A 265 -21.27 16.17 2.02
C ALA A 265 -20.07 16.18 1.07
N ASP A 266 -18.99 15.49 1.44
CA ASP A 266 -17.78 15.41 0.64
C ASP A 266 -17.96 14.56 -0.61
N ILE A 267 -18.66 13.42 -0.50
CA ILE A 267 -19.01 12.56 -1.65
C ILE A 267 -19.85 13.35 -2.66
N ARG A 268 -20.84 14.12 -2.18
CA ARG A 268 -21.65 14.99 -3.04
C ARG A 268 -20.78 15.99 -3.80
N ARG A 269 -19.87 16.67 -3.10
CA ARG A 269 -18.95 17.65 -3.70
C ARG A 269 -18.02 17.00 -4.73
N TYR A 270 -17.45 15.85 -4.38
CA TYR A 270 -16.58 15.05 -5.25
C TYR A 270 -17.31 14.65 -6.54
N LEU A 271 -18.48 14.00 -6.43
CA LEU A 271 -19.27 13.56 -7.58
C LEU A 271 -19.64 14.74 -8.49
N TRP A 272 -20.11 15.84 -7.88
CA TRP A 272 -20.47 17.04 -8.61
C TRP A 272 -19.30 17.59 -9.43
N ARG A 273 -18.15 17.82 -8.80
CA ARG A 273 -16.95 18.37 -9.45
C ARG A 273 -16.43 17.45 -10.56
N ARG A 274 -16.23 16.18 -10.25
CA ARG A 274 -15.62 15.22 -11.18
C ARG A 274 -16.50 14.94 -12.39
N LEU A 275 -17.81 14.82 -12.20
CA LEU A 275 -18.72 14.63 -13.34
C LEU A 275 -18.78 15.90 -14.19
N GLN A 276 -18.86 17.10 -13.62
CA GLN A 276 -18.80 18.34 -14.40
C GLN A 276 -17.52 18.44 -15.24
N ASP A 277 -16.37 18.07 -14.68
CA ASP A 277 -15.10 18.08 -15.41
C ASP A 277 -15.05 17.04 -16.54
N ILE A 278 -15.64 15.85 -16.34
CA ILE A 278 -15.82 14.86 -17.40
C ILE A 278 -16.66 15.46 -18.54
N GLY A 279 -17.76 16.13 -18.20
CA GLY A 279 -18.68 16.73 -19.19
C GLY A 279 -18.01 17.81 -20.03
N ARG A 280 -17.25 18.70 -19.37
CA ARG A 280 -16.46 19.76 -20.03
C ARG A 280 -15.46 19.21 -21.03
N ARG A 281 -14.85 18.05 -20.74
CA ARG A 281 -13.83 17.41 -21.59
C ARG A 281 -14.42 16.41 -22.59
N SER A 282 -15.70 16.11 -22.50
CA SER A 282 -16.36 15.12 -23.36
C SER A 282 -16.67 15.67 -24.75
N HIS A 283 -16.71 14.79 -25.75
CA HIS A 283 -17.24 15.09 -27.08
C HIS A 283 -18.78 14.98 -27.16
N ASP A 284 -19.44 14.47 -26.11
CA ASP A 284 -20.90 14.39 -26.04
C ASP A 284 -21.50 15.76 -25.65
N ARG A 285 -22.16 16.42 -26.60
CA ARG A 285 -22.80 17.73 -26.40
C ARG A 285 -23.83 17.74 -25.26
N ARG A 286 -24.45 16.59 -24.94
CA ARG A 286 -25.40 16.49 -23.82
C ARG A 286 -24.69 16.68 -22.47
N ALA A 287 -23.45 16.19 -22.35
CA ALA A 287 -22.64 16.31 -21.13
C ALA A 287 -22.01 17.70 -20.95
N GLN A 288 -21.85 18.46 -22.05
CA GLN A 288 -21.38 19.84 -22.02
C GLN A 288 -22.46 20.83 -21.57
N SER A 289 -23.72 20.38 -21.45
CA SER A 289 -24.82 21.20 -20.97
C SER A 289 -24.58 21.63 -19.51
N PRO A 290 -24.87 22.90 -19.14
CA PRO A 290 -24.78 23.33 -17.75
C PRO A 290 -25.77 22.63 -16.82
N ARG A 291 -26.74 21.89 -17.37
CA ARG A 291 -27.71 21.09 -16.62
C ARG A 291 -27.21 19.68 -16.29
N TRP A 292 -26.05 19.27 -16.81
CA TRP A 292 -25.47 17.96 -16.57
C TRP A 292 -24.21 18.05 -15.68
N PRO A 293 -24.06 17.17 -14.67
CA PRO A 293 -25.06 16.23 -14.16
C PRO A 293 -26.23 16.96 -13.48
N THR A 294 -27.39 16.30 -13.36
CA THR A 294 -28.51 16.90 -12.62
C THR A 294 -28.31 16.74 -11.11
N LYS A 295 -28.93 17.63 -10.32
CA LYS A 295 -28.90 17.52 -8.85
C LYS A 295 -29.54 16.22 -8.37
N GLU A 296 -30.60 15.77 -9.01
CA GLU A 296 -31.27 14.52 -8.66
C GLU A 296 -30.36 13.31 -8.86
N ASP A 297 -29.64 13.24 -9.99
CA ASP A 297 -28.67 12.17 -10.25
C ASP A 297 -27.59 12.13 -9.17
N ILE A 298 -27.07 13.31 -8.78
CA ILE A 298 -26.05 13.41 -7.74
C ILE A 298 -26.59 12.91 -6.39
N GLU A 299 -27.79 13.32 -5.97
CA GLU A 299 -28.35 12.85 -4.69
C GLU A 299 -28.63 11.35 -4.70
N LYS A 300 -29.06 10.77 -5.82
CA LYS A 300 -29.22 9.31 -5.98
C LYS A 300 -27.89 8.59 -5.77
N LEU A 301 -26.82 9.08 -6.40
CA LEU A 301 -25.48 8.51 -6.25
C LEU A 301 -24.91 8.69 -4.84
N VAL A 302 -25.17 9.82 -4.19
CA VAL A 302 -24.75 10.07 -2.80
C VAL A 302 -25.44 9.12 -1.84
N ALA A 303 -26.76 8.93 -2.00
CA ALA A 303 -27.51 7.96 -1.22
C ALA A 303 -26.99 6.52 -1.46
N ALA A 304 -26.68 6.19 -2.71
CA ALA A 304 -26.15 4.88 -3.06
C ALA A 304 -24.73 4.62 -2.54
N ALA A 305 -23.91 5.67 -2.44
CA ALA A 305 -22.56 5.57 -1.90
C ALA A 305 -22.55 5.19 -0.41
N SER A 306 -23.60 5.52 0.36
CA SER A 306 -23.73 5.18 1.79
C SER A 306 -22.45 5.51 2.60
N GLY A 307 -21.84 6.67 2.33
CA GLY A 307 -20.61 7.11 3.00
C GLY A 307 -19.30 6.50 2.47
N GLN A 308 -19.34 5.69 1.40
CA GLN A 308 -18.17 5.01 0.84
C GLN A 308 -17.66 5.71 -0.42
N PHE A 309 -16.46 6.29 -0.34
CA PHE A 309 -15.81 6.94 -1.47
C PHE A 309 -15.48 5.98 -2.62
N VAL A 310 -15.26 4.69 -2.33
CA VAL A 310 -15.00 3.69 -3.38
C VAL A 310 -16.15 3.58 -4.38
N TYR A 311 -17.40 3.72 -3.93
CA TYR A 311 -18.55 3.76 -4.83
C TYR A 311 -18.48 4.97 -5.75
N ALA A 312 -18.32 6.16 -5.17
CA ALA A 312 -18.25 7.41 -5.93
C ALA A 312 -17.06 7.43 -6.92
N ALA A 313 -15.89 6.95 -6.50
CA ALA A 313 -14.71 6.85 -7.34
C ALA A 313 -14.92 5.86 -8.49
N THR A 314 -15.57 4.72 -8.23
CA THR A 314 -15.92 3.73 -9.26
C THR A 314 -16.89 4.31 -10.28
N VAL A 315 -17.91 5.06 -9.83
CA VAL A 315 -18.84 5.78 -10.73
C VAL A 315 -18.10 6.76 -11.63
N VAL A 316 -17.26 7.63 -11.06
CA VAL A 316 -16.46 8.61 -11.82
C VAL A 316 -15.56 7.89 -12.82
N LYS A 317 -14.87 6.83 -12.41
CA LYS A 317 -14.01 6.03 -13.30
C LYS A 317 -14.79 5.42 -14.45
N TYR A 318 -15.93 4.79 -14.17
CA TYR A 318 -16.78 4.18 -15.20
C TYR A 318 -17.32 5.20 -16.20
N VAL A 319 -17.76 6.37 -15.72
CA VAL A 319 -18.30 7.46 -16.56
C VAL A 319 -17.20 8.16 -17.36
N SER A 320 -15.96 8.20 -16.85
CA SER A 320 -14.81 8.84 -17.50
C SER A 320 -14.25 8.08 -18.71
N GLU A 321 -14.78 6.90 -19.02
CA GLU A 321 -14.32 6.07 -20.15
C GLU A 321 -14.42 6.83 -21.48
N ARG A 322 -13.25 7.08 -22.09
CA ARG A 322 -13.09 8.01 -23.21
C ARG A 322 -13.89 7.61 -24.45
N ARG A 323 -14.13 6.32 -24.64
CA ARG A 323 -14.84 5.79 -25.82
C ARG A 323 -16.36 5.75 -25.66
N GLY A 324 -16.89 6.04 -24.47
CA GLY A 324 -18.32 6.02 -24.21
C GLY A 324 -18.93 7.41 -24.05
N SER A 325 -20.26 7.49 -24.22
CA SER A 325 -20.99 8.66 -23.76
C SER A 325 -21.02 8.69 -22.23
N PRO A 326 -20.54 9.77 -21.57
CA PRO A 326 -20.66 9.90 -20.12
C PRO A 326 -22.12 10.06 -19.68
N VAL A 327 -23.00 10.60 -20.53
CA VAL A 327 -24.44 10.73 -20.24
C VAL A 327 -25.10 9.37 -20.19
N ASP A 328 -24.85 8.52 -21.19
CA ASP A 328 -25.49 7.20 -21.24
C ASP A 328 -24.92 6.26 -20.17
N ARG A 329 -23.62 6.35 -19.86
CA ARG A 329 -23.00 5.62 -18.75
C ARG A 329 -23.52 6.06 -17.38
N LEU A 330 -23.68 7.36 -17.15
CA LEU A 330 -24.29 7.87 -15.93
C LEU A 330 -25.73 7.38 -15.81
N ARG A 331 -26.52 7.44 -16.91
CA ARG A 331 -27.90 6.93 -16.93
C ARG A 331 -27.96 5.44 -16.64
N ALA A 332 -27.03 4.64 -17.17
CA ALA A 332 -26.95 3.21 -16.87
C ALA A 332 -26.77 2.96 -15.37
N ILE A 333 -25.84 3.67 -14.71
CA ILE A 333 -25.62 3.57 -13.27
C ILE A 333 -26.88 3.95 -12.48
N ILE A 334 -27.55 5.05 -12.86
CA ILE A 334 -28.78 5.48 -12.19
C ILE A 334 -29.87 4.42 -12.33
N ASN A 335 -30.02 3.80 -13.50
CA ASN A 335 -30.99 2.72 -13.73
C ASN A 335 -30.67 1.45 -12.94
N TRP A 336 -29.40 1.17 -12.66
CA TRP A 336 -28.96 0.06 -11.82
C TRP A 336 -29.20 0.29 -10.33
N THR A 337 -29.42 1.55 -9.93
CA THR A 337 -29.55 1.93 -8.53
C THR A 337 -31.01 1.78 -8.09
N PRO A 338 -31.35 0.81 -7.21
CA PRO A 338 -32.72 0.60 -6.78
C PRO A 338 -33.25 1.79 -5.96
N GLU A 339 -34.55 2.07 -6.06
CA GLU A 339 -35.22 3.18 -5.33
C GLU A 339 -35.40 2.90 -3.82
N SER A 340 -35.20 1.65 -3.39
CA SER A 340 -35.46 1.17 -2.04
C SER A 340 -34.44 1.71 -1.02
N ARG A 341 -34.96 2.37 0.02
CA ARG A 341 -34.21 2.97 1.14
C ARG A 341 -33.87 1.99 2.28
N GLN A 342 -34.30 0.73 2.21
CA GLN A 342 -34.00 -0.25 3.25
C GLN A 342 -32.61 -0.85 3.01
N GLN A 343 -31.60 -0.17 3.53
CA GLN A 343 -30.19 -0.57 3.47
C GLN A 343 -29.92 -1.64 4.53
N THR A 344 -30.12 -2.92 4.18
CA THR A 344 -29.78 -4.05 5.06
C THR A 344 -28.29 -4.44 4.96
N ARG A 345 -27.57 -4.00 3.92
CA ARG A 345 -26.17 -4.36 3.67
C ARG A 345 -25.35 -3.18 3.13
N PRO A 346 -24.30 -2.71 3.84
CA PRO A 346 -23.52 -1.52 3.45
C PRO A 346 -22.86 -1.61 2.07
N LEU A 347 -22.53 -2.82 1.58
CA LEU A 347 -21.78 -3.03 0.34
C LEU A 347 -22.64 -3.49 -0.84
N GLU A 348 -23.94 -3.71 -0.64
CA GLU A 348 -24.81 -4.30 -1.66
C GLU A 348 -24.90 -3.44 -2.93
N LEU A 349 -24.99 -2.12 -2.77
CA LEU A 349 -25.03 -1.20 -3.91
C LEU A 349 -23.69 -1.14 -4.66
N LEU A 350 -22.58 -1.35 -3.95
CA LEU A 350 -21.26 -1.48 -4.56
C LEU A 350 -21.15 -2.80 -5.34
N ASP A 351 -21.65 -3.90 -4.79
CA ASP A 351 -21.69 -5.20 -5.47
C ASP A 351 -22.57 -5.15 -6.73
N ILE A 352 -23.72 -4.47 -6.66
CA ILE A 352 -24.60 -4.23 -7.82
C ILE A 352 -23.86 -3.41 -8.88
N LEU A 353 -23.16 -2.35 -8.48
CA LEU A 353 -22.37 -1.53 -9.40
C LEU A 353 -21.29 -2.37 -10.11
N TYR A 354 -20.47 -3.11 -9.36
CA TYR A 354 -19.42 -3.95 -9.96
C TYR A 354 -20.00 -5.04 -10.87
N ARG A 355 -21.05 -5.74 -10.42
CA ARG A 355 -21.72 -6.79 -11.19
C ARG A 355 -22.21 -6.26 -12.53
N ASN A 356 -22.88 -5.11 -12.53
CA ASN A 356 -23.43 -4.54 -13.75
C ASN A 356 -22.35 -3.99 -14.68
N ILE A 357 -21.29 -3.38 -14.14
CA ILE A 357 -20.11 -2.99 -14.93
C ILE A 357 -19.50 -4.21 -15.63
N LEU A 358 -19.31 -5.32 -14.90
CA LEU A 358 -18.76 -6.56 -15.44
C LEU A 358 -19.71 -7.22 -16.45
N SER A 359 -21.03 -7.21 -16.22
CA SER A 359 -22.02 -7.72 -17.17
C SER A 359 -21.99 -6.93 -18.49
N THR A 360 -22.01 -5.60 -18.40
CA THR A 360 -21.91 -4.74 -19.60
C THR A 360 -20.59 -4.96 -20.33
N ALA A 361 -19.48 -5.12 -19.61
CA ALA A 361 -18.19 -5.42 -20.23
C ALA A 361 -18.20 -6.77 -20.96
N LYS A 362 -18.80 -7.79 -20.35
CA LYS A 362 -18.98 -9.12 -20.95
C LYS A 362 -19.81 -9.04 -22.23
N GLU A 363 -20.99 -8.41 -22.16
CA GLU A 363 -21.90 -8.26 -23.31
C GLU A 363 -21.21 -7.54 -24.48
N LEU A 364 -20.48 -6.46 -24.21
CA LEU A 364 -19.70 -5.74 -25.22
C LEU A 364 -18.57 -6.59 -25.80
N TYR A 365 -17.91 -7.41 -24.99
CA TYR A 365 -16.85 -8.30 -25.43
C TYR A 365 -17.38 -9.41 -26.34
N GLU A 366 -18.50 -10.03 -25.97
CA GLU A 366 -19.16 -11.12 -26.72
C GLU A 366 -19.85 -10.65 -28.00
N ALA A 367 -20.28 -9.38 -28.06
CA ALA A 367 -20.89 -8.78 -29.23
C ALA A 367 -19.92 -8.54 -30.41
N VAL A 368 -18.60 -8.66 -30.18
CA VAL A 368 -17.61 -8.58 -31.25
C VAL A 368 -17.50 -9.97 -31.90
N ASP A 369 -17.82 -10.08 -33.20
CA ASP A 369 -17.91 -11.37 -33.93
C ASP A 369 -16.68 -12.29 -33.75
N THR A 370 -15.48 -11.73 -33.58
CA THR A 370 -14.23 -12.49 -33.36
C THR A 370 -14.15 -13.18 -32.00
N ASN A 371 -15.03 -12.84 -31.07
CA ASN A 371 -15.04 -13.30 -29.68
C ASN A 371 -16.18 -14.27 -29.38
N GLN A 372 -17.04 -14.57 -30.35
CA GLN A 372 -18.07 -15.62 -30.19
C GLN A 372 -17.41 -16.95 -29.80
N GLY A 373 -17.77 -17.46 -28.61
CA GLY A 373 -17.23 -18.70 -28.05
C GLY A 373 -15.96 -18.56 -27.19
N ARG A 374 -15.42 -17.35 -27.01
CA ARG A 374 -14.32 -17.08 -26.05
C ARG A 374 -14.88 -16.80 -24.66
N ASP A 375 -14.29 -17.39 -23.62
CA ASP A 375 -14.75 -17.23 -22.24
C ASP A 375 -14.21 -15.93 -21.61
N PHE A 376 -15.10 -14.96 -21.39
CA PHE A 376 -14.80 -13.69 -20.73
C PHE A 376 -14.22 -13.88 -19.32
N LEU A 377 -14.64 -14.89 -18.57
CA LEU A 377 -14.14 -15.14 -17.22
C LEU A 377 -12.68 -15.63 -17.24
N LEU A 378 -12.29 -16.40 -18.26
CA LEU A 378 -10.89 -16.80 -18.44
C LEU A 378 -10.00 -15.60 -18.73
N LEU A 379 -10.47 -14.61 -19.50
CA LEU A 379 -9.73 -13.37 -19.73
C LEU A 379 -9.55 -12.53 -18.47
N VAL A 380 -10.61 -12.39 -17.68
CA VAL A 380 -10.54 -11.67 -16.40
C VAL A 380 -9.55 -12.36 -15.45
N ARG A 381 -9.59 -13.70 -15.38
CA ARG A 381 -8.62 -14.47 -14.57
C ARG A 381 -7.19 -14.34 -15.09
N ALA A 382 -6.97 -14.43 -16.41
CA ALA A 382 -5.65 -14.24 -16.99
C ALA A 382 -5.10 -12.84 -16.72
N HIS A 383 -5.96 -11.81 -16.76
CA HIS A 383 -5.57 -10.44 -16.42
C HIS A 383 -5.22 -10.29 -14.93
N GLN A 384 -6.00 -10.88 -14.03
CA GLN A 384 -5.70 -10.89 -12.58
C GLN A 384 -4.36 -11.57 -12.30
N MET A 385 -4.10 -12.72 -12.93
CA MET A 385 -2.82 -13.40 -12.79
C MET A 385 -1.66 -12.55 -13.33
N ASN A 386 -1.83 -11.88 -14.48
CA ASN A 386 -0.80 -10.99 -15.00
C ASN A 386 -0.65 -9.66 -14.23
N SER A 387 -1.66 -9.23 -13.45
CA SER A 387 -1.52 -8.06 -12.58
C SER A 387 -0.80 -8.37 -11.27
N ASP A 388 -0.94 -9.60 -10.76
CA ASP A 388 -0.28 -10.07 -9.54
C ASP A 388 1.19 -10.44 -9.78
N PHE A 389 1.52 -10.85 -11.02
CA PHE A 389 2.88 -11.08 -11.48
C PHE A 389 3.24 -9.97 -12.48
N CYS A 390 3.82 -8.86 -12.02
CA CYS A 390 4.49 -7.91 -12.92
C CYS A 390 5.67 -8.60 -13.64
N ILE A 391 5.37 -9.45 -14.62
CA ILE A 391 6.35 -10.00 -15.54
C ILE A 391 6.59 -8.91 -16.56
N GLY A 392 7.84 -8.45 -16.62
CA GLY A 392 8.31 -7.53 -17.64
C GLY A 392 7.93 -8.04 -19.03
N GLN A 393 7.72 -7.11 -19.96
CA GLN A 393 7.51 -7.41 -21.36
C GLN A 393 8.59 -8.37 -21.86
N ASP A 394 8.27 -9.65 -21.94
CA ASP A 394 8.90 -10.63 -22.83
C ASP A 394 7.80 -11.60 -23.27
N ASP A 395 7.71 -11.77 -24.58
CA ASP A 395 6.61 -12.38 -25.32
C ASP A 395 6.27 -13.80 -24.84
N LEU A 396 5.13 -13.95 -24.14
CA LEU A 396 4.45 -15.22 -24.01
C LEU A 396 3.42 -15.35 -25.15
N HIS A 397 3.67 -16.27 -26.08
CA HIS A 397 2.81 -16.52 -27.22
C HIS A 397 1.41 -17.00 -26.76
N GLU A 398 0.36 -16.53 -27.45
CA GLU A 398 -1.07 -16.76 -27.15
C GLU A 398 -1.44 -18.24 -26.97
N HIS A 399 -0.68 -19.16 -27.56
CA HIS A 399 -0.84 -20.61 -27.42
C HIS A 399 -0.35 -21.19 -26.07
N GLU A 400 0.69 -20.63 -25.46
CA GLU A 400 1.22 -21.10 -24.18
C GLU A 400 0.31 -20.70 -23.00
N LEU A 401 -0.34 -19.54 -23.11
CA LEU A 401 -1.38 -19.10 -22.17
C LEU A 401 -2.61 -20.00 -22.22
N ALA A 402 -3.03 -20.44 -23.41
CA ALA A 402 -4.18 -21.34 -23.55
C ALA A 402 -3.92 -22.71 -22.91
N ASP A 403 -2.74 -23.28 -23.12
CA ASP A 403 -2.37 -24.58 -22.54
C ASP A 403 -2.14 -24.50 -21.03
N PHE A 404 -1.59 -23.39 -20.54
CA PHE A 404 -1.44 -23.15 -19.10
C PHE A 404 -2.79 -22.97 -18.39
N VAL A 405 -3.68 -22.16 -18.96
CA VAL A 405 -5.04 -21.94 -18.42
C VAL A 405 -5.85 -23.24 -18.46
N LYS A 406 -5.68 -24.06 -19.50
CA LYS A 406 -6.32 -25.38 -19.60
C LYS A 406 -5.77 -26.36 -18.55
N SER A 407 -4.45 -26.45 -18.40
CA SER A 407 -3.79 -27.27 -17.36
C SER A 407 -4.25 -26.89 -15.96
N TYR A 408 -4.40 -25.59 -15.69
CA TYR A 408 -4.86 -25.09 -14.40
C TYR A 408 -6.37 -25.32 -14.19
N SER A 409 -7.19 -25.11 -15.22
CA SER A 409 -8.63 -25.43 -15.20
C SER A 409 -8.87 -26.92 -14.93
N ASP A 410 -8.08 -27.80 -15.53
CA ASP A 410 -8.17 -29.25 -15.33
C ASP A 410 -7.72 -29.66 -13.92
N LYS A 411 -6.64 -29.06 -13.39
CA LYS A 411 -6.21 -29.24 -11.99
C LYS A 411 -7.25 -28.71 -11.00
N TRP A 412 -7.91 -27.60 -11.33
CA TRP A 412 -8.96 -26.99 -10.51
C TRP A 412 -10.24 -27.84 -10.50
N LYS A 413 -10.64 -28.39 -11.66
CA LYS A 413 -11.75 -29.36 -11.78
C LYS A 413 -11.49 -30.65 -11.00
N ALA A 414 -10.26 -31.16 -11.06
CA ALA A 414 -9.86 -32.33 -10.28
C ALA A 414 -9.97 -32.06 -8.76
N ARG A 415 -9.58 -30.86 -8.32
CA ARG A 415 -9.65 -30.46 -6.91
C ARG A 415 -11.08 -30.22 -6.40
N TYR A 416 -12.04 -29.91 -7.28
CA TYR A 416 -13.43 -29.63 -6.90
C TYR A 416 -14.40 -30.81 -7.05
N GLN A 417 -14.05 -31.86 -7.82
CA GLN A 417 -14.79 -33.12 -7.80
C GLN A 417 -14.70 -33.84 -6.45
N GLU A 418 -13.63 -33.62 -5.67
CA GLU A 418 -13.52 -34.08 -4.27
C GLU A 418 -14.54 -33.43 -3.31
N TYR A 419 -15.10 -32.26 -3.66
CA TYR A 419 -16.03 -31.51 -2.80
C TYR A 419 -17.50 -31.54 -3.27
N GLY A 420 -17.84 -32.40 -4.24
CA GLY A 420 -19.23 -32.76 -4.56
C GLY A 420 -20.09 -31.70 -5.27
N PHE A 421 -19.50 -30.68 -5.88
CA PHE A 421 -20.25 -29.72 -6.71
C PHE A 421 -20.40 -30.24 -8.15
N ASN A 422 -21.60 -30.69 -8.50
CA ASN A 422 -21.97 -30.97 -9.90
C ASN A 422 -22.52 -29.69 -10.57
N GLU A 423 -21.89 -29.27 -11.67
CA GLU A 423 -22.39 -28.20 -12.54
C GLU A 423 -23.80 -28.53 -13.04
N LYS A 424 -24.78 -27.69 -12.71
CA LYS A 424 -26.02 -27.61 -13.49
C LYS A 424 -25.76 -26.71 -14.69
N ARG A 425 -25.94 -27.32 -15.87
CA ARG A 425 -25.78 -26.77 -17.22
C ARG A 425 -26.40 -25.40 -17.44
#